data_AF-A0A9W6Z2U3-F1
#
_entry.id   AF-A0A9W6Z2U3-F1
#
_cell.length_a   1.000
_cell.length_b   1.000
_cell.length_c   1.000
_cell.angle_alpha   90.00
_cell.angle_beta   90.00
_cell.angle_gamma   90.00
#
_symmetry.space_group_name_H-M   'P 1'
#
loop_
_entity.id
_entity.type
_entity.pdbx_description
1 polymer ?
#
loop_
_entity_poly.entity_id
_entity_poly.type
_entity_poly.pdbx_seq_one_letter_code
_entity_poly.pdbx_strand_id
1 'polypeptide(L)'
;MLVTSELSETEESDDSDGLEIYGDSPFKKIPNFADWKKLYKKSKLYQDHIKKFNGSVPSTHANRLIMIGDIHGSFKQLKALLRKVRYNSKVDHVLMLGDFTNKGLDTFGVLEYAMENQFHCILGNHEIELLKRYAQFHGLPRLTFINRNDTTGKDQEEEYLQITENYDLDQLMKIAKRLTPEHIKYIGSCPLMQELGPVPHLVNKKQTKYFTRPANGVGVHAGLMWNVDNLEKQDPDTVTTVRNLLPPNWTTPTEDRTDKVGGVKGQFWGKFWAAEQKKIVDGLLRNGTSSLTLGTKVYYGHDAHRGLNLNEYSAGLDSSCVYGGQLTAEMVWSEVVTSKKGKEQIVYKRMLAQVNC
;
A
#
# COMPACT_ATOMS: atom_id res chain seq x y z
N MET A 1 25.51 36.91 -62.60
CA MET A 1 25.08 38.32 -62.70
C MET A 1 23.69 38.43 -62.07
N LEU A 2 23.69 38.84 -60.80
CA LEU A 2 22.79 39.77 -60.10
C LEU A 2 21.43 40.22 -60.73
N VAL A 3 20.37 40.01 -59.90
CA VAL A 3 19.12 40.80 -59.60
C VAL A 3 18.01 40.89 -60.67
N THR A 4 16.68 40.90 -60.42
CA THR A 4 15.77 41.42 -59.36
C THR A 4 14.40 40.70 -59.42
N SER A 5 13.83 40.23 -58.30
CA SER A 5 12.62 40.71 -57.56
C SER A 5 11.30 40.89 -58.34
N GLU A 6 10.23 40.20 -57.91
CA GLU A 6 8.98 40.83 -57.41
C GLU A 6 8.03 39.78 -56.81
N LEU A 7 7.40 40.15 -55.69
CA LEU A 7 6.35 39.45 -54.95
C LEU A 7 4.99 40.02 -55.39
N SER A 8 3.99 39.17 -55.62
CA SER A 8 2.62 39.45 -55.18
C SER A 8 1.77 38.18 -55.22
N GLU A 9 1.21 37.86 -54.06
CA GLU A 9 0.28 36.79 -53.74
C GLU A 9 -1.01 36.87 -54.59
N THR A 10 -1.53 35.71 -55.03
CA THR A 10 -2.96 35.51 -55.25
C THR A 10 -3.33 34.04 -55.08
N GLU A 11 -4.42 33.84 -54.34
CA GLU A 11 -5.39 32.73 -54.41
C GLU A 11 -5.06 31.43 -53.64
N GLU A 12 -5.51 31.41 -52.38
CA GLU A 12 -5.95 30.20 -51.68
C GLU A 12 -7.19 29.62 -52.37
N SER A 13 -7.05 28.44 -52.97
CA SER A 13 -7.99 27.32 -52.83
C SER A 13 -7.43 26.11 -53.59
N ASP A 14 -6.98 25.07 -52.89
CA ASP A 14 -7.29 23.71 -53.33
C ASP A 14 -7.10 22.69 -52.20
N ASP A 15 -8.14 21.87 -52.07
CA ASP A 15 -8.21 20.68 -51.24
C ASP A 15 -7.10 19.70 -51.65
N SER A 16 -6.34 19.21 -50.67
CA SER A 16 -5.72 17.89 -50.81
C SER A 16 -5.74 17.15 -49.49
N ASP A 17 -6.50 16.05 -49.53
CA ASP A 17 -6.60 14.99 -48.52
C ASP A 17 -5.22 14.60 -47.95
N GLY A 18 -4.91 15.16 -46.78
CA GLY A 18 -3.80 14.75 -45.93
C GLY A 18 -4.23 13.64 -44.99
N LEU A 19 -4.22 12.41 -45.50
CA LEU A 19 -4.25 11.12 -44.81
C LEU A 19 -3.92 11.19 -43.30
N GLU A 20 -4.93 11.22 -42.43
CA GLU A 20 -4.77 11.07 -40.98
C GLU A 20 -4.28 9.64 -40.65
N ILE A 21 -2.96 9.48 -40.47
CA ILE A 21 -2.38 8.32 -39.82
C ILE A 21 -1.76 8.75 -38.49
N TYR A 22 -2.60 9.19 -37.55
CA TYR A 22 -2.24 9.13 -36.13
C TYR A 22 -3.04 8.01 -35.48
N GLY A 23 -2.52 6.79 -35.62
CA GLY A 23 -2.93 5.68 -34.77
C GLY A 23 -2.67 6.06 -33.32
N ASP A 24 -3.74 6.37 -32.58
CA ASP A 24 -3.69 6.59 -31.14
C ASP A 24 -2.93 5.45 -30.47
N SER A 25 -1.75 5.75 -29.95
CA SER A 25 -0.97 4.78 -29.19
C SER A 25 -1.84 4.26 -28.03
N PRO A 26 -2.06 2.94 -27.90
CA PRO A 26 -2.84 2.37 -26.79
C PRO A 26 -2.24 2.71 -25.42
N PHE A 27 -0.97 3.15 -25.38
CA PHE A 27 -0.25 3.64 -24.20
C PHE A 27 -0.59 5.08 -23.81
N LYS A 28 -1.13 5.90 -24.74
CA LYS A 28 -1.67 7.25 -24.47
C LYS A 28 -3.13 7.21 -23.98
N LYS A 29 -3.82 6.07 -24.11
CA LYS A 29 -5.24 5.89 -23.78
C LYS A 29 -5.53 5.44 -22.34
N ILE A 30 -4.52 5.20 -21.50
CA ILE A 30 -4.69 4.86 -20.07
C ILE A 30 -3.56 5.51 -19.24
N PRO A 31 -3.83 6.14 -18.07
CA PRO A 31 -5.09 6.33 -17.34
C PRO A 31 -5.51 7.78 -17.09
N ASN A 32 -6.79 7.97 -16.76
CA ASN A 32 -7.26 9.08 -15.95
C ASN A 32 -6.66 8.92 -14.53
N PHE A 33 -5.65 9.73 -14.21
CA PHE A 33 -4.98 9.74 -12.90
C PHE A 33 -5.78 10.45 -11.79
N ALA A 34 -6.98 10.95 -12.08
CA ALA A 34 -7.78 11.68 -11.10
C ALA A 34 -8.38 10.78 -9.99
N ASP A 35 -8.56 9.48 -10.21
CA ASP A 35 -9.45 8.69 -9.33
C ASP A 35 -8.75 7.69 -8.39
N TRP A 36 -7.64 8.06 -7.76
CA TRP A 36 -6.94 7.17 -6.83
C TRP A 36 -7.58 7.15 -5.43
N LYS A 37 -7.59 5.97 -4.79
CA LYS A 37 -8.22 5.80 -3.48
C LYS A 37 -7.22 6.04 -2.35
N LYS A 38 -7.44 7.08 -1.54
CA LYS A 38 -6.70 7.27 -0.28
C LYS A 38 -6.91 6.08 0.68
N LEU A 39 -8.14 5.60 0.81
CA LEU A 39 -8.49 4.48 1.69
C LEU A 39 -9.54 3.58 1.04
N TYR A 40 -9.36 2.26 1.12
CA TYR A 40 -10.32 1.31 0.55
C TYR A 40 -11.07 0.47 1.59
N LYS A 41 -12.19 1.01 2.08
CA LYS A 41 -13.07 0.39 3.10
C LYS A 41 -13.98 -0.74 2.58
N LYS A 42 -14.28 -0.77 1.28
CA LYS A 42 -15.25 -1.72 0.68
C LYS A 42 -14.58 -2.78 -0.21
N SER A 43 -13.32 -3.11 0.05
CA SER A 43 -12.63 -4.12 -0.75
C SER A 43 -13.34 -5.47 -0.68
N LYS A 44 -13.34 -6.22 -1.79
CA LYS A 44 -13.79 -7.61 -1.79
C LYS A 44 -13.06 -8.40 -0.70
N LEU A 45 -11.77 -8.12 -0.50
CA LEU A 45 -10.99 -8.62 0.62
C LEU A 45 -11.66 -8.34 1.97
N TYR A 46 -11.94 -7.08 2.30
CA TYR A 46 -12.59 -6.67 3.54
C TYR A 46 -13.98 -7.29 3.70
N GLN A 47 -14.79 -7.28 2.64
CA GLN A 47 -16.13 -7.84 2.65
C GLN A 47 -16.12 -9.37 2.82
N ASP A 48 -15.22 -10.08 2.16
CA ASP A 48 -15.06 -11.53 2.29
C ASP A 48 -14.53 -11.89 3.69
N HIS A 49 -13.65 -11.04 4.25
CA HIS A 49 -13.17 -11.18 5.62
C HIS A 49 -14.37 -11.00 6.60
N ILE A 50 -15.12 -9.89 6.52
CA ILE A 50 -16.27 -9.57 7.40
C ILE A 50 -17.46 -10.52 7.25
N LYS A 51 -17.85 -10.90 6.04
CA LYS A 51 -19.00 -11.82 5.83
C LYS A 51 -18.76 -13.18 6.48
N LYS A 52 -17.53 -13.69 6.45
CA LYS A 52 -17.18 -14.94 7.13
C LYS A 52 -17.05 -14.76 8.65
N PHE A 53 -16.62 -13.59 9.13
CA PHE A 53 -16.60 -13.24 10.56
C PHE A 53 -17.99 -13.17 11.20
N ASN A 54 -19.03 -12.80 10.45
CA ASN A 54 -20.41 -12.74 10.94
C ASN A 54 -21.13 -14.12 10.97
N GLY A 55 -20.39 -15.22 10.86
CA GLY A 55 -20.93 -16.59 11.02
C GLY A 55 -21.82 -17.06 9.87
N SER A 56 -21.80 -16.39 8.71
CA SER A 56 -22.71 -16.70 7.60
C SER A 56 -22.29 -17.92 6.77
N VAL A 57 -21.11 -18.49 6.98
CA VAL A 57 -20.62 -19.65 6.23
C VAL A 57 -19.86 -20.62 7.15
N PRO A 58 -20.38 -21.83 7.41
CA PRO A 58 -19.64 -22.89 8.08
C PRO A 58 -18.60 -23.46 7.10
N SER A 59 -17.47 -22.79 6.96
CA SER A 59 -16.32 -23.29 6.19
C SER A 59 -15.34 -23.96 7.14
N THR A 60 -14.99 -25.22 6.86
CA THR A 60 -13.90 -25.96 7.54
C THR A 60 -12.51 -25.37 7.27
N HIS A 61 -12.39 -24.46 6.31
CA HIS A 61 -11.17 -23.75 5.97
C HIS A 61 -11.29 -22.27 6.31
N ALA A 62 -10.35 -21.77 7.11
CA ALA A 62 -10.23 -20.35 7.39
C ALA A 62 -9.59 -19.63 6.20
N ASN A 63 -10.28 -18.64 5.63
CA ASN A 63 -9.67 -17.75 4.64
C ASN A 63 -8.57 -16.95 5.33
N ARG A 64 -7.35 -17.03 4.81
CA ARG A 64 -6.21 -16.28 5.36
C ARG A 64 -6.00 -15.02 4.54
N LEU A 65 -5.79 -13.91 5.23
CA LEU A 65 -5.15 -12.74 4.64
C LEU A 65 -3.64 -12.87 4.85
N ILE A 66 -2.89 -12.97 3.75
CA ILE A 66 -1.43 -13.08 3.70
C ILE A 66 -0.87 -11.71 3.34
N MET A 67 -0.35 -10.99 4.32
CA MET A 67 0.31 -9.70 4.12
C MET A 67 1.79 -9.93 3.89
N ILE A 68 2.36 -9.37 2.82
CA ILE A 68 3.76 -9.53 2.43
C ILE A 68 4.44 -8.16 2.49
N GLY A 69 5.61 -8.09 3.14
CA GLY A 69 6.46 -6.89 3.13
C GLY A 69 7.12 -6.65 1.77
N ASP A 70 8.10 -5.76 1.72
CA ASP A 70 8.73 -5.24 0.51
C ASP A 70 9.37 -6.36 -0.33
N ILE A 71 8.83 -6.58 -1.54
CA ILE A 71 9.24 -7.67 -2.44
C ILE A 71 10.37 -7.19 -3.36
N HIS A 72 10.31 -5.94 -3.83
CA HIS A 72 11.31 -5.33 -4.71
C HIS A 72 11.73 -6.24 -5.87
N GLY A 73 10.79 -6.75 -6.68
CA GLY A 73 11.13 -7.63 -7.81
C GLY A 73 11.78 -8.97 -7.44
N SER A 74 11.74 -9.39 -6.17
CA SER A 74 12.27 -10.68 -5.69
C SER A 74 11.31 -11.83 -6.00
N PHE A 75 11.02 -12.05 -7.29
CA PHE A 75 9.98 -12.98 -7.74
C PHE A 75 10.19 -14.42 -7.25
N LYS A 76 11.43 -14.92 -7.27
CA LYS A 76 11.77 -16.27 -6.78
C LYS A 76 11.41 -16.44 -5.30
N GLN A 77 11.70 -15.42 -4.49
CA GLN A 77 11.41 -15.41 -3.07
C GLN A 77 9.91 -15.28 -2.80
N LEU A 78 9.18 -14.47 -3.59
CA LEU A 78 7.71 -14.43 -3.53
C LEU A 78 7.12 -15.83 -3.76
N LYS A 79 7.54 -16.53 -4.83
CA LYS A 79 7.09 -17.91 -5.12
C LYS A 79 7.48 -18.88 -4.00
N ALA A 80 8.68 -18.76 -3.44
CA ALA A 80 9.14 -19.61 -2.35
C ALA A 80 8.33 -19.39 -1.07
N LEU A 81 8.03 -18.14 -0.73
CA LEU A 81 7.22 -17.76 0.42
C LEU A 81 5.79 -18.29 0.29
N LEU A 82 5.16 -18.09 -0.87
CA LEU A 82 3.81 -18.60 -1.15
C LEU A 82 3.73 -20.13 -1.09
N ARG A 83 4.77 -20.83 -1.58
CA ARG A 83 4.88 -22.29 -1.42
C ARG A 83 5.01 -22.69 0.05
N LYS A 84 5.85 -21.99 0.82
CA LYS A 84 6.09 -22.26 2.25
C LYS A 84 4.81 -22.13 3.07
N VAL A 85 3.98 -21.13 2.78
CA VAL A 85 2.69 -20.91 3.47
C VAL A 85 1.54 -21.72 2.88
N ARG A 86 1.80 -22.53 1.84
CA ARG A 86 0.79 -23.31 1.11
C ARG A 86 -0.35 -22.42 0.63
N TYR A 87 0.00 -21.33 -0.05
CA TYR A 87 -0.96 -20.40 -0.63
C TYR A 87 -1.94 -21.12 -1.58
N ASN A 88 -3.23 -20.83 -1.42
CA ASN A 88 -4.29 -21.31 -2.29
C ASN A 88 -5.17 -20.14 -2.75
N SER A 89 -5.08 -19.80 -4.03
CA SER A 89 -5.80 -18.68 -4.65
C SER A 89 -7.33 -18.74 -4.56
N LYS A 90 -7.90 -19.91 -4.25
CA LYS A 90 -9.35 -20.07 -4.09
C LYS A 90 -9.87 -19.60 -2.72
N VAL A 91 -9.01 -19.55 -1.70
CA VAL A 91 -9.42 -19.31 -0.30
C VAL A 91 -8.55 -18.29 0.43
N ASP A 92 -7.30 -18.14 0.02
CA ASP A 92 -6.39 -17.16 0.60
C ASP A 92 -6.41 -15.88 -0.23
N HIS A 93 -6.25 -14.77 0.46
CA HIS A 93 -6.03 -13.48 -0.16
C HIS A 93 -4.62 -12.99 0.15
N VAL A 94 -3.96 -12.40 -0.85
CA VAL A 94 -2.64 -11.80 -0.70
C VAL A 94 -2.78 -10.28 -0.74
N LEU A 95 -2.09 -9.60 0.18
CA LEU A 95 -1.92 -8.15 0.18
C LEU A 95 -0.42 -7.82 0.24
N MET A 96 0.09 -7.18 -0.82
CA MET A 96 1.45 -6.63 -0.84
C MET A 96 1.45 -5.24 -0.19
N LEU A 97 2.32 -5.00 0.79
CA LEU A 97 2.35 -3.76 1.59
C LEU A 97 3.14 -2.61 0.91
N GLY A 98 3.14 -2.57 -0.42
CA GLY A 98 3.98 -1.66 -1.21
C GLY A 98 5.36 -2.24 -1.53
N ASP A 99 6.12 -1.49 -2.30
CA ASP A 99 7.48 -1.79 -2.73
C ASP A 99 7.62 -3.19 -3.32
N PHE A 100 6.69 -3.56 -4.19
CA PHE A 100 6.74 -4.82 -4.92
C PHE A 100 7.50 -4.70 -6.25
N THR A 101 7.73 -3.47 -6.71
CA THR A 101 8.53 -3.12 -7.89
C THR A 101 9.95 -2.66 -7.52
N ASN A 102 10.79 -2.45 -8.54
CA ASN A 102 12.14 -1.86 -8.44
C ASN A 102 13.17 -2.67 -7.63
N LYS A 103 14.43 -2.21 -7.68
CA LYS A 103 15.65 -2.73 -7.01
C LYS A 103 16.07 -4.17 -7.34
N GLY A 104 15.16 -5.14 -7.26
CA GLY A 104 15.48 -6.54 -7.58
C GLY A 104 15.40 -6.86 -9.06
N LEU A 105 15.65 -8.13 -9.38
CA LEU A 105 15.92 -8.57 -10.74
C LEU A 105 14.68 -8.78 -11.60
N ASP A 106 13.50 -8.96 -11.00
CA ASP A 106 12.30 -9.42 -11.72
C ASP A 106 11.00 -8.72 -11.28
N THR A 107 10.94 -7.41 -11.51
CA THR A 107 9.70 -6.62 -11.31
C THR A 107 8.52 -7.15 -12.14
N PHE A 108 8.75 -7.52 -13.40
CA PHE A 108 7.68 -7.96 -14.29
C PHE A 108 7.13 -9.33 -13.88
N GLY A 109 7.98 -10.28 -13.47
CA GLY A 109 7.53 -11.55 -12.94
C GLY A 109 6.66 -11.40 -11.68
N VAL A 110 6.98 -10.42 -10.82
CA VAL A 110 6.12 -10.08 -9.67
C VAL A 110 4.78 -9.51 -10.14
N LEU A 111 4.78 -8.53 -11.06
CA LEU A 111 3.56 -7.88 -11.55
C LEU A 111 2.62 -8.87 -12.25
N GLU A 112 3.11 -9.62 -13.23
CA GLU A 112 2.31 -10.57 -13.99
C GLU A 112 1.73 -11.66 -13.08
N TYR A 113 2.54 -12.20 -12.17
CA TYR A 113 2.07 -13.19 -11.22
C TYR A 113 1.01 -12.64 -10.25
N ALA A 114 1.18 -11.40 -9.79
CA ALA A 114 0.23 -10.73 -8.93
C ALA A 114 -1.10 -10.46 -9.66
N MET A 115 -1.05 -10.06 -10.93
CA MET A 115 -2.22 -9.85 -11.78
C MET A 115 -2.97 -11.16 -12.06
N GLU A 116 -2.25 -12.21 -12.48
CA GLU A 116 -2.81 -13.55 -12.73
C GLU A 116 -3.52 -14.14 -11.51
N ASN A 117 -2.97 -13.90 -10.30
CA ASN A 117 -3.52 -14.42 -9.05
C ASN A 117 -4.38 -13.40 -8.29
N GLN A 118 -4.69 -12.26 -8.91
CA GLN A 118 -5.55 -11.21 -8.35
C GLN A 118 -5.11 -10.73 -6.95
N PHE A 119 -3.80 -10.56 -6.76
CA PHE A 119 -3.26 -10.06 -5.49
C PHE A 119 -3.71 -8.62 -5.25
N HIS A 120 -4.08 -8.32 -4.01
CA HIS A 120 -4.25 -6.95 -3.56
C HIS A 120 -2.89 -6.32 -3.26
N CYS A 121 -2.84 -5.01 -3.32
CA CYS A 121 -1.62 -4.22 -3.14
C CYS A 121 -1.94 -2.90 -2.46
N ILE A 122 -0.96 -2.36 -1.75
CA ILE A 122 -0.91 -0.97 -1.30
C ILE A 122 0.20 -0.27 -2.11
N LEU A 123 0.03 1.02 -2.41
CA LEU A 123 1.07 1.80 -3.07
C LEU A 123 2.24 2.06 -2.12
N GLY A 124 3.44 1.65 -2.52
CA GLY A 124 4.69 2.09 -1.92
C GLY A 124 5.24 3.35 -2.57
N ASN A 125 6.26 3.95 -1.95
CA ASN A 125 6.92 5.13 -2.52
C ASN A 125 7.62 4.78 -3.85
N HIS A 126 8.10 3.54 -4.01
CA HIS A 126 8.69 3.08 -5.27
C HIS A 126 7.67 2.90 -6.40
N GLU A 127 6.44 2.46 -6.11
CA GLU A 127 5.37 2.40 -7.12
C GLU A 127 4.92 3.81 -7.53
N ILE A 128 4.81 4.74 -6.57
CA ILE A 128 4.49 6.14 -6.85
C ILE A 128 5.54 6.75 -7.77
N GLU A 129 6.82 6.58 -7.46
CA GLU A 129 7.93 7.10 -8.27
C GLU A 129 7.97 6.44 -9.66
N LEU A 130 7.69 5.13 -9.75
CA LEU A 130 7.56 4.43 -11.03
C LEU A 130 6.43 5.01 -11.90
N LEU A 131 5.26 5.30 -11.31
CA LEU A 131 4.13 5.90 -12.01
C LEU A 131 4.42 7.34 -12.46
N LYS A 132 5.16 8.12 -11.64
CA LYS A 132 5.64 9.46 -12.04
C LYS A 132 6.52 9.36 -13.30
N ARG A 133 7.46 8.41 -13.36
CA ARG A 133 8.32 8.20 -14.54
C ARG A 133 7.55 7.73 -15.76
N TYR A 134 6.56 6.87 -15.58
CA TYR A 134 5.67 6.46 -16.66
C TYR A 134 4.91 7.65 -17.23
N ALA A 135 4.29 8.46 -16.37
CA ALA A 135 3.57 9.67 -16.78
C ALA A 135 4.49 10.65 -17.53
N GLN A 136 5.69 10.90 -17.00
CA GLN A 136 6.69 11.76 -17.64
C GLN A 136 7.09 11.24 -19.03
N PHE A 137 7.42 9.95 -19.14
CA PHE A 137 7.88 9.35 -20.41
C PHE A 137 6.79 9.40 -21.49
N HIS A 138 5.52 9.27 -21.11
CA HIS A 138 4.39 9.29 -22.03
C HIS A 138 3.73 10.68 -22.19
N GLY A 139 4.23 11.71 -21.51
CA GLY A 139 3.67 13.07 -21.57
C GLY A 139 2.27 13.19 -20.96
N LEU A 140 1.99 12.43 -19.90
CA LEU A 140 0.70 12.41 -19.21
C LEU A 140 0.67 13.42 -18.05
N PRO A 141 -0.53 13.81 -17.55
CA PRO A 141 -0.66 14.68 -16.39
C PRO A 141 0.02 14.15 -15.13
N ARG A 142 0.30 15.05 -14.19
CA ARG A 142 0.82 14.69 -12.86
C ARG A 142 -0.21 13.87 -12.08
N LEU A 143 0.31 13.00 -11.21
CA LEU A 143 -0.50 12.18 -10.32
C LEU A 143 -1.16 13.06 -9.23
N THR A 144 -2.45 12.85 -8.99
CA THR A 144 -3.22 13.49 -7.92
C THR A 144 -4.00 12.44 -7.12
N PHE A 145 -4.20 12.67 -5.82
CA PHE A 145 -5.01 11.78 -4.97
C PHE A 145 -6.33 12.46 -4.58
N ILE A 146 -7.46 11.81 -4.84
CA ILE A 146 -8.79 12.34 -4.49
C ILE A 146 -9.44 11.49 -3.38
N ASN A 147 -10.12 12.15 -2.44
CA ASN A 147 -10.96 11.45 -1.46
C ASN A 147 -12.33 11.12 -2.07
N ARG A 148 -12.60 9.84 -2.36
CA ARG A 148 -13.86 9.38 -3.00
C ARG A 148 -15.14 9.53 -2.15
N ASN A 149 -15.05 9.97 -0.90
CA ASN A 149 -16.24 10.20 -0.07
C ASN A 149 -16.79 11.63 -0.18
N ASP A 150 -16.06 12.56 -0.80
CA ASP A 150 -16.55 13.92 -1.03
C ASP A 150 -17.32 13.98 -2.34
N THR A 151 -18.63 13.71 -2.25
CA THR A 151 -19.57 13.80 -3.40
C THR A 151 -20.14 15.21 -3.56
N THR A 152 -19.73 16.15 -2.70
CA THR A 152 -20.07 17.56 -2.82
C THR A 152 -18.95 18.26 -3.57
N GLY A 153 -19.17 18.62 -4.84
CA GLY A 153 -18.22 19.32 -5.70
C GLY A 153 -17.90 20.76 -5.26
N LYS A 154 -17.65 21.00 -3.98
CA LYS A 154 -17.19 22.26 -3.42
C LYS A 154 -15.91 21.99 -2.64
N ASP A 155 -14.82 22.57 -3.13
CA ASP A 155 -13.48 22.60 -2.53
C ASP A 155 -12.75 21.24 -2.54
N GLN A 156 -12.51 20.69 -3.74
CA GLN A 156 -11.49 19.65 -3.92
C GLN A 156 -10.11 20.26 -3.69
N GLU A 157 -9.55 20.14 -2.49
CA GLU A 157 -8.13 20.35 -2.27
C GLU A 157 -7.36 19.24 -3.01
N GLU A 158 -6.95 19.53 -4.24
CA GLU A 158 -6.03 18.69 -5.00
C GLU A 158 -4.66 18.70 -4.30
N GLU A 159 -4.33 17.58 -3.66
CA GLU A 159 -3.05 17.41 -2.98
C GLU A 159 -2.04 16.86 -3.99
N TYR A 160 -1.08 17.71 -4.38
CA TYR A 160 -0.05 17.38 -5.35
C TYR A 160 1.19 16.81 -4.64
N LEU A 161 1.66 15.65 -5.08
CA LEU A 161 2.98 15.13 -4.66
C LEU A 161 4.07 16.11 -5.13
N GLN A 162 4.92 16.60 -4.22
CA GLN A 162 6.02 17.49 -4.60
C GLN A 162 7.06 16.76 -5.47
N ILE A 163 7.64 17.49 -6.43
CA ILE A 163 8.66 17.03 -7.38
C ILE A 163 9.91 17.85 -7.13
N THR A 164 10.98 17.23 -6.63
CA THR A 164 12.24 17.93 -6.34
C THR A 164 13.48 17.34 -7.00
N GLU A 165 13.37 16.33 -7.87
CA GLU A 165 14.55 15.65 -8.42
C GLU A 165 14.73 15.81 -9.93
N ASN A 166 15.96 16.14 -10.34
CA ASN A 166 16.43 16.15 -11.73
C ASN A 166 16.87 14.73 -12.11
N TYR A 167 16.50 14.29 -13.31
CA TYR A 167 16.31 12.87 -13.59
C TYR A 167 17.31 12.29 -14.60
N ASP A 168 18.15 11.35 -14.12
CA ASP A 168 19.07 10.57 -14.95
C ASP A 168 18.41 9.25 -15.45
N LEU A 169 19.04 8.58 -16.43
CA LEU A 169 18.63 7.33 -17.08
C LEU A 169 18.71 6.08 -16.15
N ASP A 170 18.11 6.17 -14.97
CA ASP A 170 18.17 5.13 -13.95
C ASP A 170 17.38 3.86 -14.29
N GLN A 171 17.65 2.77 -13.56
CA GLN A 171 16.93 1.50 -13.68
C GLN A 171 15.41 1.66 -13.66
N LEU A 172 14.91 2.64 -12.90
CA LEU A 172 13.50 2.95 -12.81
C LEU A 172 12.88 3.38 -14.15
N MET A 173 13.59 4.23 -14.90
CA MET A 173 13.13 4.67 -16.23
C MET A 173 13.09 3.50 -17.21
N LYS A 174 14.00 2.52 -17.09
CA LYS A 174 13.97 1.29 -17.90
C LYS A 174 12.77 0.42 -17.59
N ILE A 175 12.36 0.34 -16.32
CA ILE A 175 11.14 -0.36 -15.91
C ILE A 175 9.92 0.40 -16.45
N ALA A 176 9.86 1.73 -16.24
CA ALA A 176 8.74 2.57 -16.69
C ALA A 176 8.44 2.41 -18.18
N LYS A 177 9.48 2.46 -19.04
CA LYS A 177 9.36 2.29 -20.50
C LYS A 177 8.77 0.95 -20.95
N ARG A 178 8.86 -0.07 -20.09
CA ARG A 178 8.40 -1.45 -20.39
C ARG A 178 7.05 -1.78 -19.76
N LEU A 179 6.46 -0.87 -18.96
CA LEU A 179 5.14 -1.07 -18.41
C LEU A 179 4.09 -1.09 -19.52
N THR A 180 3.10 -1.95 -19.35
CA THR A 180 1.95 -2.06 -20.26
C THR A 180 0.77 -1.31 -19.65
N PRO A 181 -0.27 -0.98 -20.42
CA PRO A 181 -1.45 -0.33 -19.87
C PRO A 181 -2.14 -1.16 -18.76
N GLU A 182 -2.10 -2.50 -18.85
CA GLU A 182 -2.63 -3.38 -17.80
C GLU A 182 -1.77 -3.35 -16.53
N HIS A 183 -0.44 -3.25 -16.65
CA HIS A 183 0.43 -3.03 -15.49
C HIS A 183 0.08 -1.72 -14.78
N ILE A 184 -0.09 -0.63 -15.53
CA ILE A 184 -0.44 0.67 -14.95
C ILE A 184 -1.81 0.63 -14.30
N LYS A 185 -2.80 -0.01 -14.93
CA LYS A 185 -4.13 -0.20 -14.36
C LYS A 185 -4.10 -1.01 -13.07
N TYR A 186 -3.25 -2.05 -13.00
CA TYR A 186 -3.06 -2.84 -11.79
C TYR A 186 -2.44 -1.99 -10.67
N ILE A 187 -1.29 -1.36 -10.91
CA ILE A 187 -0.60 -0.54 -9.91
C ILE A 187 -1.48 0.65 -9.47
N GLY A 188 -2.12 1.34 -10.42
CA GLY A 188 -3.04 2.45 -10.13
C GLY A 188 -4.33 2.05 -9.41
N SER A 189 -4.63 0.74 -9.30
CA SER A 189 -5.75 0.25 -8.49
C SER A 189 -5.41 0.05 -7.02
N CYS A 190 -4.12 0.03 -6.67
CA CYS A 190 -3.64 -0.09 -5.30
C CYS A 190 -3.98 1.19 -4.51
N PRO A 191 -4.68 1.12 -3.36
CA PRO A 191 -4.85 2.27 -2.49
C PRO A 191 -3.58 2.62 -1.71
N LEU A 192 -3.51 3.83 -1.13
CA LEU A 192 -2.46 4.20 -0.17
C LEU A 192 -2.62 3.46 1.17
N MET A 193 -3.87 3.24 1.58
CA MET A 193 -4.21 2.53 2.80
C MET A 193 -5.39 1.58 2.57
N GLN A 194 -5.41 0.48 3.31
CA GLN A 194 -6.49 -0.50 3.23
C GLN A 194 -6.94 -0.97 4.61
N GLU A 195 -8.24 -0.88 4.89
CA GLU A 195 -8.82 -1.53 6.06
C GLU A 195 -8.86 -3.05 5.84
N LEU A 196 -8.41 -3.77 6.86
CA LEU A 196 -8.28 -5.23 6.85
C LEU A 196 -9.37 -5.92 7.67
N GLY A 197 -10.09 -5.14 8.49
CA GLY A 197 -11.07 -5.65 9.45
C GLY A 197 -10.40 -6.22 10.71
N PRO A 198 -11.08 -7.08 11.46
CA PRO A 198 -10.58 -7.64 12.71
C PRO A 198 -9.26 -8.43 12.58
N VAL A 199 -8.23 -8.05 13.35
CA VAL A 199 -6.91 -8.70 13.38
C VAL A 199 -6.41 -8.96 14.81
N PRO A 200 -5.50 -9.93 15.03
CA PRO A 200 -4.97 -10.22 16.37
C PRO A 200 -4.05 -9.13 16.95
N HIS A 201 -4.16 -8.87 18.26
CA HIS A 201 -3.20 -8.06 19.01
C HIS A 201 -1.90 -8.87 19.30
N LEU A 202 -0.75 -8.20 19.38
CA LEU A 202 0.50 -8.80 19.83
C LEU A 202 0.71 -8.49 21.32
N VAL A 203 0.11 -9.27 22.22
CA VAL A 203 0.13 -8.97 23.67
C VAL A 203 1.21 -9.75 24.44
N ASN A 204 1.65 -10.92 23.94
CA ASN A 204 2.77 -11.70 24.52
C ASN A 204 3.28 -12.77 23.53
N LYS A 205 4.60 -13.03 23.50
CA LYS A 205 5.24 -14.17 22.77
C LYS A 205 4.63 -15.55 23.09
N LYS A 206 3.97 -15.70 24.25
CA LYS A 206 3.29 -16.94 24.71
C LYS A 206 1.77 -16.95 24.50
N GLN A 207 1.14 -15.81 24.16
CA GLN A 207 -0.31 -15.75 23.89
C GLN A 207 -0.58 -16.01 22.41
N THR A 208 -0.90 -17.27 22.09
CA THR A 208 -1.25 -17.69 20.73
C THR A 208 -2.73 -18.05 20.57
N LYS A 209 -3.58 -17.92 21.61
CA LYS A 209 -4.87 -18.65 21.62
C LYS A 209 -6.15 -17.89 21.95
N TYR A 210 -6.18 -16.71 22.57
CA TYR A 210 -7.46 -16.08 22.93
C TYR A 210 -7.41 -14.54 22.90
N PHE A 211 -8.10 -13.95 21.91
CA PHE A 211 -8.57 -12.57 21.96
C PHE A 211 -10.08 -12.60 21.84
N THR A 212 -10.79 -12.16 22.88
CA THR A 212 -12.24 -11.96 22.81
C THR A 212 -12.59 -10.66 22.06
N ARG A 213 -11.63 -9.72 21.94
CA ARG A 213 -11.76 -8.48 21.18
C ARG A 213 -10.50 -8.23 20.33
N PRO A 214 -10.58 -8.34 19.00
CA PRO A 214 -9.48 -8.06 18.06
C PRO A 214 -9.21 -6.56 17.90
N ALA A 215 -8.13 -6.18 17.24
CA ALA A 215 -7.92 -4.80 16.77
C ALA A 215 -8.59 -4.61 15.41
N ASN A 216 -8.88 -3.36 15.03
CA ASN A 216 -9.12 -3.05 13.62
C ASN A 216 -7.79 -3.00 12.87
N GLY A 217 -7.62 -3.81 11.83
CA GLY A 217 -6.40 -3.87 11.03
C GLY A 217 -6.38 -2.84 9.91
N VAL A 218 -5.23 -2.20 9.71
CA VAL A 218 -4.98 -1.28 8.59
C VAL A 218 -3.64 -1.65 7.96
N GLY A 219 -3.62 -1.84 6.64
CA GLY A 219 -2.40 -1.90 5.86
C GLY A 219 -2.04 -0.53 5.31
N VAL A 220 -0.77 -0.16 5.41
CA VAL A 220 -0.18 1.08 4.86
C VAL A 220 1.27 0.79 4.48
N HIS A 221 1.88 1.52 3.55
CA HIS A 221 3.25 1.22 3.17
C HIS A 221 4.28 1.57 4.26
N ALA A 222 4.29 2.80 4.77
CA ALA A 222 5.28 3.23 5.77
C ALA A 222 4.71 3.34 7.20
N GLY A 223 3.70 4.19 7.40
CA GLY A 223 3.17 4.44 8.74
C GLY A 223 1.98 5.38 8.77
N LEU A 224 1.43 5.62 9.97
CA LEU A 224 0.32 6.54 10.20
C LEU A 224 0.69 7.57 11.26
N MET A 225 0.21 8.80 11.08
CA MET A 225 0.30 9.84 12.08
C MET A 225 -0.72 9.61 13.19
N TRP A 226 -0.25 9.65 14.43
CA TRP A 226 -1.08 9.40 15.62
C TRP A 226 -2.02 10.56 15.96
N ASN A 227 -1.71 11.77 15.50
CA ASN A 227 -2.42 13.01 15.78
C ASN A 227 -3.38 13.43 14.65
N VAL A 228 -3.85 12.47 13.84
CA VAL A 228 -4.78 12.70 12.74
C VAL A 228 -6.06 11.91 13.02
N ASP A 229 -7.19 12.63 13.09
CA ASP A 229 -8.46 12.11 13.63
C ASP A 229 -9.03 10.91 12.87
N ASN A 230 -8.76 10.80 11.57
CA ASN A 230 -9.23 9.70 10.76
C ASN A 230 -8.26 9.34 9.64
N LEU A 231 -8.36 8.11 9.15
CA LEU A 231 -7.47 7.57 8.12
C LEU A 231 -7.55 8.32 6.79
N GLU A 232 -8.68 8.96 6.45
CA GLU A 232 -8.85 9.65 5.16
C GLU A 232 -8.14 11.01 5.11
N LYS A 233 -7.82 11.58 6.28
CA LYS A 233 -7.06 12.83 6.44
C LYS A 233 -5.55 12.63 6.55
N GLN A 234 -5.06 11.39 6.44
CA GLN A 234 -3.63 11.14 6.45
C GLN A 234 -3.00 11.67 5.15
N ASP A 235 -1.84 12.31 5.28
CA ASP A 235 -1.07 12.85 4.17
C ASP A 235 -0.46 11.72 3.30
N PRO A 236 -0.68 11.72 1.98
CA PRO A 236 -0.14 10.72 1.05
C PRO A 236 1.37 10.50 1.12
N ASP A 237 2.15 11.58 1.23
CA ASP A 237 3.61 11.48 1.33
C ASP A 237 3.99 10.77 2.63
N THR A 238 3.46 11.26 3.75
CA THR A 238 3.71 10.69 5.08
C THR A 238 3.37 9.20 5.16
N VAL A 239 2.22 8.76 4.63
CA VAL A 239 1.83 7.33 4.71
C VAL A 239 2.71 6.42 3.87
N THR A 240 3.42 6.96 2.89
CA THR A 240 4.35 6.20 2.04
C THR A 240 5.80 6.35 2.44
N THR A 241 6.18 7.32 3.28
CA THR A 241 7.61 7.57 3.54
C THR A 241 8.02 7.72 5.00
N VAL A 242 7.10 7.90 5.94
CA VAL A 242 7.45 8.18 7.34
C VAL A 242 8.27 7.06 7.99
N ARG A 243 9.39 7.43 8.63
CA ARG A 243 10.19 6.51 9.45
C ARG A 243 10.21 6.94 10.91
N ASN A 244 10.42 8.24 11.15
CA ASN A 244 10.49 8.82 12.48
C ASN A 244 9.61 10.08 12.58
N LEU A 245 9.33 10.50 13.81
CA LEU A 245 8.72 11.79 14.14
C LEU A 245 9.75 12.65 14.89
N LEU A 246 9.71 13.96 14.65
CA LEU A 246 10.65 14.93 15.21
C LEU A 246 10.10 15.59 16.50
N PRO A 247 10.97 15.91 17.48
CA PRO A 247 10.59 16.62 18.70
C PRO A 247 10.21 18.10 18.42
N PRO A 248 9.62 18.81 19.40
CA PRO A 248 9.26 18.36 20.75
C PRO A 248 7.91 17.64 20.83
N ASN A 249 7.01 17.94 19.88
CA ASN A 249 5.63 17.47 19.94
C ASN A 249 5.42 16.12 19.26
N TRP A 250 6.41 15.64 18.49
CA TRP A 250 6.34 14.35 17.79
C TRP A 250 5.21 14.28 16.76
N THR A 251 4.88 15.42 16.13
CA THR A 251 3.83 15.55 15.10
C THR A 251 4.38 15.83 13.71
N THR A 252 5.70 16.01 13.58
CA THR A 252 6.36 16.26 12.30
C THR A 252 7.03 14.98 11.80
N PRO A 253 6.59 14.42 10.67
CA PRO A 253 7.18 13.20 10.11
C PRO A 253 8.54 13.51 9.46
N THR A 254 9.39 12.49 9.39
CA THR A 254 10.62 12.49 8.57
C THR A 254 10.89 11.10 8.01
N GLU A 255 11.41 11.09 6.79
CA GLU A 255 11.93 9.91 6.09
C GLU A 255 13.36 9.59 6.52
N ASP A 256 14.14 10.60 6.95
CA ASP A 256 15.51 10.40 7.39
C ASP A 256 15.55 9.98 8.86
N ARG A 257 16.12 8.81 9.10
CA ARG A 257 16.24 8.22 10.44
C ARG A 257 17.27 8.96 11.30
N THR A 258 18.10 9.82 10.71
CA THR A 258 19.20 10.54 11.33
C THR A 258 18.85 11.97 11.72
N ASP A 259 17.74 12.50 11.22
CA ASP A 259 17.28 13.86 11.49
C ASP A 259 17.19 14.18 12.99
N LYS A 260 17.52 15.44 13.30
CA LYS A 260 17.54 15.98 14.65
C LYS A 260 16.95 17.39 14.67
N VAL A 261 16.25 17.71 15.75
CA VAL A 261 15.83 19.09 16.08
C VAL A 261 16.37 19.43 17.45
N GLY A 262 17.14 20.51 17.57
CA GLY A 262 17.80 20.89 18.83
C GLY A 262 18.74 19.81 19.38
N GLY A 263 19.40 19.04 18.51
CA GLY A 263 20.29 17.93 18.88
C GLY A 263 19.57 16.63 19.27
N VAL A 264 18.24 16.64 19.41
CA VAL A 264 17.44 15.46 19.75
C VAL A 264 17.03 14.73 18.47
N LYS A 265 17.38 13.45 18.40
CA LYS A 265 17.08 12.57 17.26
C LYS A 265 15.59 12.27 17.16
N GLY A 266 15.09 12.21 15.92
CA GLY A 266 13.76 11.69 15.63
C GLY A 266 13.54 10.28 16.17
N GLN A 267 12.30 9.96 16.53
CA GLN A 267 11.93 8.67 17.11
C GLN A 267 10.93 7.94 16.22
N PHE A 268 11.00 6.61 16.19
CA PHE A 268 10.13 5.77 15.39
C PHE A 268 8.64 6.11 15.59
N TRP A 269 7.92 6.36 14.49
CA TRP A 269 6.50 6.76 14.53
C TRP A 269 5.62 5.77 15.30
N GLY A 270 5.92 4.47 15.16
CA GLY A 270 5.13 3.41 15.79
C GLY A 270 5.16 3.44 17.32
N LYS A 271 6.13 4.12 17.94
CA LYS A 271 6.15 4.38 19.38
C LYS A 271 4.97 5.28 19.80
N PHE A 272 4.75 6.36 19.08
CA PHE A 272 3.70 7.34 19.38
C PHE A 272 2.33 6.77 19.01
N TRP A 273 2.26 6.05 17.90
CA TRP A 273 1.07 5.27 17.53
C TRP A 273 0.66 4.31 18.64
N ALA A 274 1.58 3.48 19.15
CA ALA A 274 1.28 2.52 20.21
C ALA A 274 0.83 3.22 21.50
N ALA A 275 1.46 4.34 21.87
CA ALA A 275 1.07 5.11 23.04
C ALA A 275 -0.35 5.67 22.92
N GLU A 276 -0.72 6.18 21.74
CA GLU A 276 -2.05 6.72 21.50
C GLU A 276 -3.13 5.63 21.45
N GLN A 277 -2.86 4.52 20.76
CA GLN A 277 -3.78 3.38 20.74
C GLN A 277 -4.04 2.82 22.13
N LYS A 278 -3.02 2.78 22.99
CA LYS A 278 -3.21 2.36 24.39
C LYS A 278 -4.19 3.27 25.14
N LYS A 279 -4.07 4.60 25.00
CA LYS A 279 -5.02 5.54 25.63
C LYS A 279 -6.45 5.34 25.12
N ILE A 280 -6.61 5.17 23.80
CA ILE A 280 -7.91 4.93 23.16
C ILE A 280 -8.54 3.65 23.72
N VAL A 281 -7.78 2.54 23.76
CA VAL A 281 -8.25 1.25 24.28
C VAL A 281 -8.61 1.36 25.76
N ASP A 282 -7.78 1.97 26.59
CA ASP A 282 -8.05 2.16 28.02
C ASP A 282 -9.34 2.98 28.24
N GLY A 283 -9.57 4.04 27.45
CA GLY A 283 -10.79 4.83 27.48
C GLY A 283 -12.03 4.03 27.08
N LEU A 284 -11.96 3.25 26.01
CA LEU A 284 -13.05 2.39 25.54
C LEU A 284 -13.44 1.32 26.56
N LEU A 285 -12.45 0.75 27.27
CA LEU A 285 -12.68 -0.24 28.31
C LEU A 285 -13.32 0.38 29.55
N ARG A 286 -12.86 1.54 29.99
CA ARG A 286 -13.45 2.28 31.13
C ARG A 286 -14.91 2.67 30.89
N ASN A 287 -15.23 3.08 29.65
CA ASN A 287 -16.57 3.53 29.29
C ASN A 287 -17.53 2.39 28.89
N GLY A 288 -17.10 1.12 28.97
CA GLY A 288 -17.96 -0.03 28.69
C GLY A 288 -18.34 -0.18 27.21
N THR A 289 -17.36 -0.21 26.30
CA THR A 289 -17.64 -0.37 24.86
C THR A 289 -18.29 -1.71 24.47
N SER A 290 -19.23 -1.63 23.52
CA SER A 290 -19.83 -2.76 22.81
C SER A 290 -19.14 -3.07 21.48
N SER A 291 -18.13 -2.29 21.07
CA SER A 291 -17.39 -2.50 19.83
C SER A 291 -16.73 -3.88 19.80
N LEU A 292 -16.79 -4.54 18.64
CA LEU A 292 -16.07 -5.79 18.39
C LEU A 292 -14.56 -5.56 18.51
N THR A 293 -14.05 -4.50 17.88
CA THR A 293 -12.63 -4.18 17.83
C THR A 293 -12.20 -3.19 18.90
N LEU A 294 -10.99 -3.35 19.43
CA LEU A 294 -10.34 -2.43 20.36
C LEU A 294 -9.09 -1.83 19.72
N GLY A 295 -9.11 -0.52 19.49
CA GLY A 295 -8.00 0.19 18.86
C GLY A 295 -7.70 -0.28 17.43
N THR A 296 -6.57 0.16 16.91
CA THR A 296 -6.15 -0.03 15.53
C THR A 296 -4.73 -0.58 15.47
N LYS A 297 -4.53 -1.62 14.66
CA LYS A 297 -3.21 -2.23 14.39
C LYS A 297 -2.79 -1.98 12.95
N VAL A 298 -1.56 -1.49 12.79
CA VAL A 298 -1.00 -1.10 11.49
C VAL A 298 -0.03 -2.16 10.98
N TYR A 299 -0.20 -2.60 9.74
CA TYR A 299 0.73 -3.48 9.01
C TYR A 299 1.45 -2.66 7.96
N TYR A 300 2.79 -2.71 7.96
CA TYR A 300 3.63 -1.84 7.12
C TYR A 300 4.93 -2.50 6.65
N GLY A 301 5.60 -1.85 5.71
CA GLY A 301 6.88 -2.22 5.09
C GLY A 301 7.93 -1.11 5.23
N HIS A 302 8.61 -0.73 4.14
CA HIS A 302 9.45 0.47 3.91
C HIS A 302 10.75 0.59 4.72
N ASP A 303 10.76 0.21 6.01
CA ASP A 303 11.90 0.37 6.89
C ASP A 303 12.79 -0.87 7.04
N ALA A 304 13.36 -1.31 5.92
CA ALA A 304 14.39 -2.35 5.79
C ALA A 304 15.48 -2.26 6.88
N HIS A 305 15.97 -1.05 7.17
CA HIS A 305 16.99 -0.90 8.20
C HIS A 305 16.45 -1.27 9.59
N ARG A 306 15.19 -0.95 9.90
CA ARG A 306 14.58 -1.42 11.15
C ARG A 306 14.24 -2.92 11.11
N GLY A 307 14.06 -3.48 9.92
CA GLY A 307 13.80 -4.90 9.72
C GLY A 307 12.43 -5.32 10.24
N LEU A 308 12.26 -6.63 10.42
CA LEU A 308 11.04 -7.20 11.01
C LEU A 308 10.79 -6.62 12.42
N ASN A 309 9.68 -5.90 12.58
CA ASN A 309 9.36 -5.17 13.80
C ASN A 309 7.90 -5.39 14.24
N LEU A 310 7.69 -6.32 15.17
CA LEU A 310 6.38 -6.78 15.60
C LEU A 310 6.02 -6.24 17.00
N ASN A 311 5.00 -5.38 17.07
CA ASN A 311 4.48 -4.75 18.29
C ASN A 311 2.96 -4.92 18.41
N GLU A 312 2.41 -4.60 19.58
CA GLU A 312 0.98 -4.76 19.88
C GLU A 312 0.06 -4.10 18.85
N TYR A 313 0.35 -2.85 18.48
CA TYR A 313 -0.43 -2.01 17.56
C TYR A 313 0.24 -1.73 16.21
N SER A 314 1.39 -2.35 15.93
CA SER A 314 2.07 -2.21 14.64
C SER A 314 2.91 -3.44 14.28
N ALA A 315 2.98 -3.79 13.00
CA ALA A 315 3.74 -4.91 12.47
C ALA A 315 4.46 -4.51 11.18
N GLY A 316 5.77 -4.26 11.28
CA GLY A 316 6.65 -3.98 10.16
C GLY A 316 7.19 -5.28 9.58
N LEU A 317 6.91 -5.53 8.29
CA LEU A 317 7.23 -6.78 7.59
C LEU A 317 8.39 -6.64 6.60
N ASP A 318 8.94 -5.44 6.42
CA ASP A 318 10.14 -5.27 5.61
C ASP A 318 11.37 -5.84 6.35
N SER A 319 11.79 -7.03 5.92
CA SER A 319 12.96 -7.72 6.44
C SER A 319 14.14 -7.69 5.46
N SER A 320 14.23 -6.64 4.63
CA SER A 320 15.37 -6.33 3.76
C SER A 320 15.65 -7.39 2.69
N CYS A 321 14.61 -7.94 2.06
CA CYS A 321 14.78 -9.05 1.11
C CYS A 321 15.78 -8.72 -0.01
N VAL A 322 15.58 -7.60 -0.71
CA VAL A 322 16.45 -7.22 -1.84
C VAL A 322 17.91 -6.97 -1.45
N TYR A 323 18.18 -6.79 -0.15
CA TYR A 323 19.52 -6.58 0.41
C TYR A 323 20.12 -7.86 1.00
N GLY A 324 19.58 -9.04 0.69
CA GLY A 324 20.07 -10.34 1.19
C GLY A 324 19.56 -10.71 2.58
N GLY A 325 18.46 -10.08 3.02
CA GLY A 325 17.77 -10.42 4.25
C GLY A 325 16.76 -11.55 4.04
N GLN A 326 15.50 -11.29 4.38
CA GLN A 326 14.42 -12.25 4.19
C GLN A 326 13.22 -11.57 3.55
N LEU A 327 12.35 -12.36 2.92
CA LEU A 327 10.99 -11.92 2.55
C LEU A 327 10.02 -12.44 3.60
N THR A 328 9.31 -11.54 4.26
CA THR A 328 8.40 -11.87 5.36
C THR A 328 6.94 -11.74 4.93
N ALA A 329 6.14 -12.69 5.38
CA ALA A 329 4.69 -12.59 5.40
C ALA A 329 4.13 -12.80 6.80
N GLU A 330 3.06 -12.06 7.11
CA GLU A 330 2.17 -12.36 8.23
C GLU A 330 0.80 -12.76 7.69
N MET A 331 0.35 -13.96 8.07
CA MET A 331 -0.97 -14.47 7.77
C MET A 331 -1.88 -14.26 8.96
N VAL A 332 -3.09 -13.75 8.73
CA VAL A 332 -4.13 -13.59 9.76
C VAL A 332 -5.44 -14.24 9.31
N TRP A 333 -6.17 -14.81 10.25
CA TRP A 333 -7.50 -15.42 10.01
C TRP A 333 -8.30 -15.52 11.30
N SER A 334 -9.56 -15.93 11.21
CA SER A 334 -10.32 -16.43 12.36
C SER A 334 -10.86 -17.83 12.13
N GLU A 335 -11.24 -18.46 13.24
CA GLU A 335 -11.95 -19.72 13.25
C GLU A 335 -12.91 -19.76 14.44
N VAL A 336 -13.95 -20.58 14.32
CA VAL A 336 -14.83 -20.92 15.45
C VAL A 336 -14.17 -22.04 16.25
N VAL A 337 -14.00 -21.83 17.54
CA VAL A 337 -13.48 -22.83 18.48
C VAL A 337 -14.55 -23.14 19.50
N THR A 338 -14.86 -24.43 19.65
CA THR A 338 -15.74 -24.93 20.71
C THR A 338 -14.93 -25.12 21.99
N SER A 339 -15.31 -24.42 23.06
CA SER A 339 -14.71 -24.59 24.38
C SER A 339 -15.02 -25.98 24.96
N LYS A 340 -14.26 -26.39 25.99
CA LYS A 340 -14.52 -27.64 26.74
C LYS A 340 -15.94 -27.73 27.33
N LYS A 341 -16.64 -26.60 27.48
CA LYS A 341 -18.01 -26.50 27.97
C LYS A 341 -19.06 -26.44 26.85
N GLY A 342 -18.69 -26.73 25.60
CA GLY A 342 -19.59 -26.71 24.44
C GLY A 342 -19.92 -25.33 23.88
N LYS A 343 -19.44 -24.24 24.51
CA LYS A 343 -19.65 -22.87 24.01
C LYS A 343 -18.73 -22.57 22.83
N GLU A 344 -19.29 -22.22 21.68
CA GLU A 344 -18.57 -21.72 20.51
C GLU A 344 -18.13 -20.27 20.71
N GLN A 345 -16.92 -19.96 20.24
CA GLN A 345 -16.39 -18.59 20.20
C GLN A 345 -15.50 -18.41 18.97
N ILE A 346 -15.52 -17.22 18.40
CA ILE A 346 -14.60 -16.84 17.33
C ILE A 346 -13.25 -16.49 17.95
N VAL A 347 -12.17 -17.04 17.42
CA VAL A 347 -10.80 -16.68 17.79
C VAL A 347 -10.05 -16.14 16.57
N TYR A 348 -9.17 -15.16 16.82
CA TYR A 348 -8.33 -14.53 15.80
C TYR A 348 -6.91 -15.06 15.91
N LYS A 349 -6.37 -15.55 14.80
CA LYS A 349 -5.06 -16.19 14.73
C LYS A 349 -4.14 -15.48 13.76
N ARG A 350 -2.84 -15.69 13.99
CA ARG A 350 -1.77 -15.23 13.12
C ARG A 350 -0.68 -16.28 12.96
N MET A 351 0.05 -16.20 11.86
CA MET A 351 1.26 -16.99 11.61
C MET A 351 2.26 -16.14 10.82
N LEU A 352 3.52 -16.14 11.25
CA LEU A 352 4.61 -15.48 10.55
C LEU A 352 5.36 -16.50 9.69
N ALA A 353 5.74 -16.12 8.48
CA ALA A 353 6.61 -16.91 7.62
C ALA A 353 7.69 -16.04 6.99
N GLN A 354 8.89 -16.60 6.87
CA GLN A 354 10.02 -15.95 6.23
C GLN A 354 10.72 -16.93 5.28
N VAL A 355 11.22 -16.42 4.16
CA VAL A 355 12.15 -17.14 3.28
C VAL A 355 13.39 -16.29 3.08
N ASN A 356 14.55 -16.93 2.94
CA ASN A 356 15.80 -16.21 2.73
C ASN A 356 15.82 -15.62 1.32
N CYS A 357 16.36 -14.40 1.27
CA CYS A 357 16.81 -13.74 0.07
C CYS A 357 18.35 -13.79 0.09
#